data_AF-A0A946TZJ5-F1
#
_entry.id   AF-A0A946TZJ5-F1
#
_cell.length_a   1.000
_cell.length_b   1.000
_cell.length_c   1.000
_cell.angle_alpha   90.00
_cell.angle_beta   90.00
_cell.angle_gamma   90.00
#
_symmetry.space_group_name_H-M   'P 1'
#
loop_
_entity.id
_entity.type
_entity.pdbx_description
1 polymer ?
#
loop_
_entity_poly.entity_id
_entity_poly.type
_entity_poly.pdbx_seq_one_letter_code
_entity_poly.pdbx_strand_id
1 'polypeptide(L)'
;MKKLIPILLPFLLLTLTQFAREARELADDSFDWSQVKSQSDQAKYIVGKIRKWQSEDSADEGKKLRVVYFYPKDREPLRNHIQRWDRIMNDIQEFFSVEMAKLGYGEGSLSLEKENGKLKLHEVQGTANDDGTYSYKSGGRIYNEVTKSLAKKGIDAKSETLLIVCGLSRTDGKKVKIYSPYYGMGASQNKGICFVADSDWLNINGLKVDKTNTKIQVKEHRGYEPFTLARFNTTYIGGTIHELGHGLSLPHNLATRSESVKGTALMGAGNYTYRQEWRDEGKGSFLTNSHAIRLLVHPVFSGTSKESALNSSLSIDELSLKHTDGALHLRGKVSPTIPAIAMIAYNDGENKGQKKYQVNNDYDATTWTSVLSPDNEFWIKINDLKEGNHQIRLVSVHANGATTTHRIHYSIKDGKPDLNQANKEIKSFVSS
;
A
#
# COMPACT_ATOMS: atom_id res chain seq x y z
N MET A 1 23.19 -50.76 59.84
CA MET A 1 21.91 -50.41 59.19
C MET A 1 22.00 -49.00 58.62
N LYS A 2 22.24 -48.86 57.31
CA LYS A 2 22.29 -47.56 56.63
C LYS A 2 20.87 -47.22 56.15
N LYS A 3 20.29 -46.11 56.63
CA LYS A 3 18.99 -45.61 56.15
C LYS A 3 19.22 -44.71 54.93
N LEU A 4 18.62 -45.07 53.80
CA LEU A 4 18.45 -44.21 52.63
C LEU A 4 17.50 -43.05 52.99
N ILE A 5 17.88 -41.82 52.67
CA ILE A 5 16.99 -40.66 52.61
C ILE A 5 16.47 -40.58 51.16
N PRO A 6 15.16 -40.44 50.92
CA PRO A 6 14.62 -40.45 49.56
C PRO A 6 14.83 -39.09 48.89
N ILE A 7 15.66 -39.09 47.84
CA ILE A 7 15.77 -38.00 46.86
C ILE A 7 14.54 -38.10 45.95
N LEU A 8 13.38 -37.60 46.40
CA LEU A 8 12.18 -37.51 45.55
C LEU A 8 11.44 -36.17 45.63
N LEU A 9 11.85 -35.26 46.51
CA LEU A 9 11.17 -33.96 46.66
C LEU A 9 11.56 -32.85 45.67
N PRO A 10 12.82 -32.70 45.19
CA PRO A 10 13.15 -31.57 44.32
C PRO A 10 12.67 -31.75 42.87
N PHE A 11 12.52 -33.00 42.41
CA PHE A 11 12.02 -33.28 41.06
C PHE A 11 10.51 -33.03 40.93
N LEU A 12 9.73 -33.28 41.99
CA LEU A 12 8.28 -33.06 41.98
C LEU A 12 7.92 -31.56 41.99
N LEU A 13 8.72 -30.72 42.67
CA LEU A 13 8.52 -29.26 42.67
C LEU A 13 8.93 -28.61 41.33
N LEU A 14 9.98 -29.10 40.68
CA LEU A 14 10.38 -28.60 39.35
C LEU A 14 9.35 -28.95 38.29
N THR A 15 8.77 -30.16 38.32
CA THR A 15 7.73 -30.54 37.35
C THR A 15 6.42 -29.78 37.59
N LEU A 16 5.99 -29.59 38.84
CA LEU A 16 4.80 -28.81 39.17
C LEU A 16 4.91 -27.33 38.76
N THR A 17 6.09 -26.72 38.90
CA THR A 17 6.32 -25.33 38.46
C THR A 17 6.40 -25.20 36.94
N GLN A 18 6.91 -26.21 36.25
CA GLN A 18 6.94 -26.26 34.78
C GLN A 18 5.56 -26.51 34.18
N PHE A 19 4.79 -27.45 34.74
CA PHE A 19 3.38 -27.67 34.36
C PHE A 19 2.49 -26.48 34.69
N ALA A 20 2.71 -25.78 35.81
CA ALA A 20 1.97 -24.55 36.13
C ALA A 20 2.35 -23.38 35.20
N ARG A 21 3.57 -23.38 34.64
CA ARG A 21 4.02 -22.38 33.67
C ARG A 21 3.50 -22.69 32.27
N GLU A 22 3.56 -23.95 31.83
CA GLU A 22 2.93 -24.42 30.58
C GLU A 22 1.41 -24.28 30.63
N ALA A 23 0.75 -24.62 31.74
CA ALA A 23 -0.69 -24.42 31.91
C ALA A 23 -1.07 -22.94 31.97
N ARG A 24 -0.17 -22.06 32.42
CA ARG A 24 -0.39 -20.61 32.43
C ARG A 24 -0.09 -19.97 31.06
N GLU A 25 0.85 -20.51 30.29
CA GLU A 25 1.03 -20.16 28.87
C GLU A 25 -0.16 -20.66 28.02
N LEU A 26 -0.68 -21.86 28.29
CA LEU A 26 -1.87 -22.41 27.62
C LEU A 26 -3.18 -21.74 28.07
N ALA A 27 -3.25 -21.15 29.26
CA ALA A 27 -4.44 -20.46 29.79
C ALA A 27 -4.49 -18.96 29.46
N ASP A 28 -3.39 -18.34 29.03
CA ASP A 28 -3.33 -16.94 28.58
C ASP A 28 -3.55 -16.80 27.05
N ASP A 29 -3.71 -17.94 26.35
CA ASP A 29 -3.75 -18.03 24.88
C ASP A 29 -5.17 -18.14 24.27
N SER A 30 -6.24 -18.02 25.08
CA SER A 30 -7.58 -17.96 24.51
C SER A 30 -7.80 -16.59 23.86
N PHE A 31 -7.68 -16.52 22.54
CA PHE A 31 -7.92 -15.31 21.78
C PHE A 31 -9.36 -14.81 21.98
N ASP A 32 -9.47 -13.59 22.50
CA ASP A 32 -10.75 -12.90 22.69
C ASP A 32 -10.88 -11.74 21.70
N TRP A 33 -11.90 -11.81 20.84
CA TRP A 33 -12.25 -10.75 19.89
C TRP A 33 -12.47 -9.39 20.56
N SER A 34 -12.78 -9.35 21.85
CA SER A 34 -12.92 -8.12 22.61
C SER A 34 -11.60 -7.36 22.78
N GLN A 35 -10.47 -8.07 22.75
CA GLN A 35 -9.12 -7.50 22.88
C GLN A 35 -8.59 -6.89 21.58
N VAL A 36 -9.28 -7.06 20.44
CA VAL A 36 -8.90 -6.51 19.13
C VAL A 36 -9.99 -5.62 18.53
N LYS A 37 -10.80 -4.99 19.40
CA LYS A 37 -11.92 -4.12 18.99
C LYS A 37 -11.47 -2.79 18.40
N SER A 38 -10.43 -2.16 18.96
CA SER A 38 -9.96 -0.88 18.47
C SER A 38 -8.91 -1.06 17.38
N GLN A 39 -8.74 -0.03 16.54
CA GLN A 39 -7.69 -0.02 15.52
C GLN A 39 -6.29 -0.17 16.13
N SER A 40 -6.04 0.45 17.30
CA SER A 40 -4.74 0.35 17.99
C SER A 40 -4.47 -1.07 18.47
N ASP A 41 -5.49 -1.77 18.97
CA ASP A 41 -5.33 -3.15 19.43
C ASP A 41 -5.10 -4.11 18.27
N GLN A 42 -5.83 -3.93 17.16
CA GLN A 42 -5.57 -4.67 15.93
C GLN A 42 -4.14 -4.43 15.44
N ALA A 43 -3.67 -3.18 15.46
CA ALA A 43 -2.31 -2.85 15.03
C ALA A 43 -1.25 -3.56 15.90
N LYS A 44 -1.39 -3.52 17.23
CA LYS A 44 -0.50 -4.24 18.15
C LYS A 44 -0.49 -5.74 17.87
N TYR A 45 -1.67 -6.33 17.68
CA TYR A 45 -1.80 -7.77 17.39
C TYR A 45 -1.11 -8.16 16.07
N ILE A 46 -1.36 -7.39 15.00
CA ILE A 46 -0.75 -7.61 13.68
C ILE A 46 0.77 -7.48 13.75
N VAL A 47 1.28 -6.42 14.39
CA VAL A 47 2.73 -6.21 14.57
C VAL A 47 3.36 -7.36 15.35
N GLY A 48 2.69 -7.88 16.39
CA GLY A 48 3.14 -9.05 17.13
C GLY A 48 3.26 -10.31 16.25
N LYS A 49 2.25 -10.58 15.42
CA LYS A 49 2.26 -11.71 14.47
C LYS A 49 3.40 -11.58 13.44
N ILE A 50 3.60 -10.39 12.88
CA ILE A 50 4.68 -10.13 11.92
C ILE A 50 6.05 -10.34 12.58
N ARG A 51 6.28 -9.76 13.77
CA ARG A 51 7.54 -9.92 14.50
C ARG A 51 7.86 -11.38 14.80
N LYS A 52 6.86 -12.17 15.20
CA LYS A 52 7.01 -13.60 15.44
C LYS A 52 7.50 -14.32 14.16
N TRP A 53 6.82 -14.11 13.04
CA TRP A 53 7.21 -14.71 11.76
C TRP A 53 8.58 -14.27 11.24
N GLN A 54 8.95 -12.99 11.47
CA GLN A 54 10.25 -12.45 11.10
C GLN A 54 11.39 -12.99 11.98
N SER A 55 11.14 -13.24 13.27
CA SER A 55 12.15 -13.71 14.23
C SER A 55 12.65 -15.14 13.99
N GLU A 56 12.00 -15.88 13.09
CA GLU A 56 12.35 -17.25 12.72
C GLU A 56 13.61 -17.31 11.84
N ASP A 57 14.05 -16.20 11.23
CA ASP A 57 15.23 -16.13 10.36
C ASP A 57 16.13 -14.92 10.67
N SER A 58 17.38 -14.96 10.16
CA SER A 58 18.29 -13.81 10.21
C SER A 58 17.78 -12.65 9.35
N ALA A 59 17.86 -11.42 9.87
CA ALA A 59 17.41 -10.22 9.15
C ALA A 59 18.24 -9.93 7.88
N ASP A 60 17.56 -9.60 6.78
CA ASP A 60 18.15 -9.32 5.45
C ASP A 60 17.93 -7.87 4.97
N GLU A 61 17.57 -6.95 5.89
CA GLU A 61 17.32 -5.51 5.67
C GLU A 61 16.23 -5.14 4.64
N GLY A 62 15.55 -6.14 4.10
CA GLY A 62 14.48 -6.00 3.10
C GLY A 62 14.92 -5.41 1.76
N LYS A 63 13.93 -5.12 0.94
CA LYS A 63 14.15 -4.48 -0.36
C LYS A 63 14.26 -2.97 -0.23
N LYS A 64 14.89 -2.35 -1.22
CA LYS A 64 14.94 -0.89 -1.36
C LYS A 64 14.09 -0.46 -2.55
N LEU A 65 13.34 0.64 -2.42
CA LEU A 65 12.78 1.36 -3.57
C LEU A 65 13.94 1.95 -4.37
N ARG A 66 14.01 1.61 -5.65
CA ARG A 66 14.99 2.21 -6.57
C ARG A 66 14.33 3.35 -7.33
N VAL A 67 14.94 4.52 -7.25
CA VAL A 67 14.48 5.69 -8.00
C VAL A 67 15.38 5.87 -9.22
N VAL A 68 14.76 5.92 -10.39
CA VAL A 68 15.42 6.04 -11.69
C VAL A 68 15.06 7.39 -12.28
N TYR A 69 16.04 8.15 -12.75
CA TYR A 69 15.80 9.39 -13.49
C TYR A 69 16.06 9.18 -14.97
N PHE A 70 14.99 9.17 -15.76
CA PHE A 70 15.05 8.96 -17.21
C PHE A 70 14.99 10.28 -17.96
N TYR A 71 15.90 10.49 -18.91
CA TYR A 71 15.96 11.69 -19.76
C TYR A 71 16.34 11.32 -21.20
N PRO A 72 15.98 12.13 -22.21
CA PRO A 72 16.23 11.79 -23.62
C PRO A 72 17.69 12.03 -24.02
N LYS A 73 18.10 11.49 -25.17
CA LYS A 73 19.49 11.48 -25.63
C LYS A 73 20.08 12.87 -25.88
N ASP A 74 19.26 13.80 -26.36
CA ASP A 74 19.66 15.09 -26.93
C ASP A 74 19.59 16.25 -25.93
N ARG A 75 19.36 15.98 -24.65
CA ARG A 75 19.49 17.01 -23.60
C ARG A 75 19.99 16.44 -22.29
N GLU A 76 20.54 17.34 -21.49
CA GLU A 76 20.89 17.08 -20.09
C GLU A 76 19.64 16.88 -19.22
N PRO A 77 19.78 16.22 -18.06
CA PRO A 77 18.77 16.19 -17.00
C PRO A 77 18.27 17.59 -16.61
N LEU A 78 17.05 17.67 -16.05
CA LEU A 78 16.49 18.93 -15.59
C LEU A 78 17.31 19.51 -14.44
N ARG A 79 17.29 20.84 -14.29
CA ARG A 79 18.18 21.51 -13.36
C ARG A 79 17.89 21.06 -11.93
N ASN A 80 18.97 20.82 -11.17
CA ASN A 80 18.91 20.42 -9.77
C ASN A 80 18.03 19.17 -9.50
N HIS A 81 17.82 18.30 -10.49
CA HIS A 81 16.90 17.17 -10.36
C HIS A 81 17.29 16.25 -9.18
N ILE A 82 18.58 16.00 -8.94
CA ILE A 82 19.07 15.23 -7.79
C ILE A 82 18.58 15.85 -6.47
N GLN A 83 18.80 17.16 -6.26
CA GLN A 83 18.41 17.83 -5.01
C GLN A 83 16.89 17.96 -4.87
N ARG A 84 16.16 18.15 -5.98
CA ARG A 84 14.70 18.23 -5.96
C ARG A 84 14.10 16.87 -5.60
N TRP A 85 14.55 15.79 -6.22
CA TRP A 85 14.03 14.45 -5.96
C TRP A 85 14.46 13.87 -4.62
N ASP A 86 15.66 14.19 -4.13
CA ASP A 86 16.05 13.86 -2.76
C ASP A 86 15.07 14.47 -1.74
N ARG A 87 14.74 15.77 -1.87
CA ARG A 87 13.77 16.42 -0.98
C ARG A 87 12.36 15.86 -1.15
N ILE A 88 11.92 15.60 -2.38
CA ILE A 88 10.59 15.04 -2.66
C ILE A 88 10.45 13.66 -2.03
N MET A 89 11.42 12.79 -2.22
CA MET A 89 11.35 11.43 -1.68
C MET A 89 11.50 11.38 -0.16
N ASN A 90 12.26 12.31 0.44
CA ASN A 90 12.31 12.43 1.90
C ASN A 90 10.95 12.87 2.48
N ASP A 91 10.24 13.82 1.85
CA ASP A 91 8.88 14.21 2.29
C ASP A 91 7.87 13.06 2.12
N ILE A 92 7.96 12.28 1.03
CA ILE A 92 7.11 11.09 0.83
C ILE A 92 7.41 10.01 1.88
N GLN A 93 8.69 9.77 2.19
CA GLN A 93 9.11 8.84 3.24
C GLN A 93 8.56 9.28 4.61
N GLU A 94 8.64 10.57 4.92
CA GLU A 94 8.09 11.16 6.15
C GLU A 94 6.57 11.02 6.20
N PHE A 95 5.86 11.30 5.11
CA PHE A 95 4.41 11.10 5.02
C PHE A 95 4.01 9.69 5.42
N PHE A 96 4.61 8.66 4.79
CA PHE A 96 4.29 7.28 5.13
C PHE A 96 4.62 6.95 6.59
N SER A 97 5.78 7.38 7.09
CA SER A 97 6.17 7.13 8.49
C SER A 97 5.17 7.71 9.49
N VAL A 98 4.79 8.99 9.30
CA VAL A 98 3.83 9.68 10.16
C VAL A 98 2.45 9.01 10.12
N GLU A 99 1.99 8.63 8.93
CA GLU A 99 0.70 7.98 8.77
C GLU A 99 0.67 6.56 9.39
N MET A 100 1.76 5.79 9.23
CA MET A 100 1.92 4.48 9.89
C MET A 100 1.91 4.62 11.41
N ALA A 101 2.60 5.63 11.96
CA ALA A 101 2.64 5.91 13.39
C ALA A 101 1.26 6.30 13.94
N LYS A 102 0.52 7.20 13.25
CA LYS A 102 -0.86 7.57 13.60
C LYS A 102 -1.81 6.38 13.64
N LEU A 103 -1.54 5.34 12.83
CA LEU A 103 -2.37 4.14 12.78
C LEU A 103 -1.98 3.09 13.83
N GLY A 104 -0.87 3.28 14.55
CA GLY A 104 -0.42 2.38 15.61
C GLY A 104 0.59 1.32 15.17
N TYR A 105 1.11 1.39 13.93
CA TYR A 105 2.07 0.43 13.39
C TYR A 105 3.53 0.80 13.64
N GLY A 106 3.78 1.94 14.31
CA GLY A 106 5.12 2.51 14.52
C GLY A 106 5.62 3.30 13.30
N GLU A 107 6.84 3.82 13.40
CA GLU A 107 7.51 4.60 12.33
C GLU A 107 8.05 3.69 11.22
N GLY A 108 7.19 2.84 10.64
CA GLY A 108 7.54 2.05 9.47
C GLY A 108 7.86 2.97 8.29
N SER A 109 9.11 2.96 7.83
CA SER A 109 9.58 3.88 6.78
C SER A 109 9.75 3.18 5.43
N LEU A 110 9.34 3.85 4.36
CA LEU A 110 9.68 3.49 2.99
C LEU A 110 11.21 3.35 2.85
N SER A 111 11.70 2.17 2.51
CA SER A 111 13.13 1.88 2.42
C SER A 111 13.71 2.42 1.11
N LEU A 112 14.35 3.60 1.16
CA LEU A 112 14.95 4.24 -0.02
C LEU A 112 16.41 3.75 -0.21
N GLU A 113 16.81 3.48 -1.46
CA GLU A 113 18.23 3.30 -1.76
C GLU A 113 18.97 4.64 -1.58
N LYS A 114 20.02 4.65 -0.76
CA LYS A 114 20.80 5.86 -0.45
C LYS A 114 22.27 5.67 -0.82
N GLU A 115 22.92 6.77 -1.20
CA GLU A 115 24.36 6.88 -1.42
C GLU A 115 24.86 8.13 -0.68
N ASN A 116 25.87 7.99 0.18
CA ASN A 116 26.40 9.09 1.02
C ASN A 116 25.30 9.84 1.82
N GLY A 117 24.32 9.09 2.33
CA GLY A 117 23.21 9.64 3.13
C GLY A 117 22.09 10.34 2.33
N LYS A 118 22.20 10.43 1.00
CA LYS A 118 21.20 11.03 0.11
C LYS A 118 20.52 9.99 -0.76
N LEU A 119 19.37 10.31 -1.34
CA LEU A 119 18.71 9.46 -2.33
C LEU A 119 19.68 9.08 -3.46
N LYS A 120 19.81 7.78 -3.72
CA LYS A 120 20.54 7.29 -4.89
C LYS A 120 19.62 7.31 -6.10
N LEU A 121 19.89 8.23 -7.01
CA LEU A 121 19.13 8.41 -8.24
C LEU A 121 19.85 7.73 -9.41
N HIS A 122 19.26 6.67 -9.95
CA HIS A 122 19.82 5.98 -11.10
C HIS A 122 19.51 6.75 -12.38
N GLU A 123 20.43 7.59 -12.83
CA GLU A 123 20.28 8.30 -14.11
C GLU A 123 20.38 7.34 -15.31
N VAL A 124 19.43 7.47 -16.24
CA VAL A 124 19.33 6.67 -17.46
C VAL A 124 19.06 7.60 -18.63
N GLN A 125 20.04 7.73 -19.52
CA GLN A 125 19.88 8.41 -20.80
C GLN A 125 19.16 7.49 -21.79
N GLY A 126 18.10 8.01 -22.38
CA GLY A 126 17.34 7.35 -23.42
C GLY A 126 18.09 7.25 -24.74
N THR A 127 17.62 6.36 -25.61
CA THR A 127 18.21 6.14 -26.94
C THR A 127 17.71 7.12 -28.01
N ALA A 128 16.53 7.71 -27.81
CA ALA A 128 15.91 8.64 -28.73
C ALA A 128 16.03 10.09 -28.25
N ASN A 129 15.83 11.01 -29.19
CA ASN A 129 15.79 12.44 -28.93
C ASN A 129 14.43 12.84 -28.33
N ASP A 130 14.35 14.06 -27.80
CA ASP A 130 13.11 14.68 -27.37
C ASP A 130 12.32 15.23 -28.57
N ASP A 131 11.98 14.39 -29.53
CA ASP A 131 11.28 14.76 -30.77
C ASP A 131 9.82 14.30 -30.81
N GLY A 132 9.29 13.87 -29.66
CA GLY A 132 7.97 13.25 -29.53
C GLY A 132 7.98 11.73 -29.51
N THR A 133 9.14 11.09 -29.72
CA THR A 133 9.31 9.63 -29.57
C THR A 133 8.98 9.14 -28.16
N TYR A 134 9.32 9.93 -27.14
CA TYR A 134 8.86 9.72 -25.78
C TYR A 134 7.57 10.51 -25.53
N SER A 135 6.51 9.81 -25.15
CA SER A 135 5.19 10.36 -24.85
C SER A 135 4.56 9.60 -23.68
N TYR A 136 3.35 9.97 -23.28
CA TYR A 136 2.60 9.28 -22.22
C TYR A 136 2.37 7.79 -22.52
N LYS A 137 2.41 7.38 -23.79
CA LYS A 137 2.30 5.98 -24.23
C LYS A 137 3.63 5.22 -24.20
N SER A 138 4.75 5.90 -23.98
CA SER A 138 6.09 5.31 -24.13
C SER A 138 6.61 4.59 -22.88
N GLY A 139 5.77 4.33 -21.88
CA GLY A 139 6.19 3.67 -20.62
C GLY A 139 6.87 2.31 -20.84
N GLY A 140 6.34 1.46 -21.73
CA GLY A 140 6.98 0.19 -22.07
C GLY A 140 8.36 0.34 -22.71
N ARG A 141 8.56 1.35 -23.57
CA ARG A 141 9.86 1.68 -24.15
C ARG A 141 10.84 2.14 -23.08
N ILE A 142 10.42 3.09 -22.25
CA ILE A 142 11.24 3.64 -21.17
C ILE A 142 11.66 2.53 -20.20
N TYR A 143 10.72 1.68 -19.76
CA TYR A 143 11.02 0.55 -18.88
C TYR A 143 12.05 -0.41 -19.48
N ASN A 144 11.98 -0.71 -20.79
CA ASN A 144 12.95 -1.57 -21.45
C ASN A 144 14.35 -0.95 -21.48
N GLU A 145 14.46 0.36 -21.72
CA GLU A 145 15.73 1.09 -21.70
C GLU A 145 16.31 1.16 -20.27
N VAL A 146 15.46 1.45 -19.28
CA VAL A 146 15.81 1.42 -17.84
C VAL A 146 16.29 0.03 -17.42
N THR A 147 15.57 -1.03 -17.77
CA THR A 147 15.94 -2.41 -17.46
C THR A 147 17.34 -2.76 -17.99
N LYS A 148 17.62 -2.41 -19.25
CA LYS A 148 18.95 -2.62 -19.86
C LYS A 148 20.05 -1.83 -19.15
N SER A 149 19.75 -0.61 -18.70
CA SER A 149 20.71 0.23 -17.97
C SER A 149 21.01 -0.31 -16.57
N LEU A 150 19.97 -0.68 -15.83
CA LEU A 150 20.08 -1.26 -14.47
C LEU A 150 20.80 -2.61 -14.48
N ALA A 151 20.58 -3.45 -15.50
CA ALA A 151 21.28 -4.73 -15.63
C ALA A 151 22.81 -4.58 -15.70
N LYS A 152 23.32 -3.50 -16.32
CA LYS A 152 24.77 -3.20 -16.35
C LYS A 152 25.33 -2.86 -14.97
N LYS A 153 24.47 -2.49 -14.02
CA LYS A 153 24.79 -2.22 -12.62
C LYS A 153 24.50 -3.43 -11.71
N GLY A 154 24.20 -4.60 -12.29
CA GLY A 154 23.87 -5.81 -11.54
C GLY A 154 22.46 -5.80 -10.91
N ILE A 155 21.58 -4.90 -11.34
CA ILE A 155 20.21 -4.79 -10.80
C ILE A 155 19.22 -5.46 -11.76
N ASP A 156 18.51 -6.48 -11.30
CA ASP A 156 17.41 -7.10 -12.04
C ASP A 156 16.10 -6.34 -11.83
N ALA A 157 15.77 -5.44 -12.75
CA ALA A 157 14.54 -4.63 -12.70
C ALA A 157 13.25 -5.45 -12.55
N LYS A 158 13.23 -6.73 -12.94
CA LYS A 158 12.01 -7.57 -12.87
C LYS A 158 11.66 -8.01 -11.45
N SER A 159 12.61 -7.93 -10.53
CA SER A 159 12.46 -8.29 -9.12
C SER A 159 12.57 -7.07 -8.21
N GLU A 160 12.27 -5.87 -8.73
CA GLU A 160 12.43 -4.61 -8.02
C GLU A 160 11.15 -3.76 -8.06
N THR A 161 10.98 -2.93 -7.04
CA THR A 161 10.02 -1.82 -7.08
C THR A 161 10.76 -0.58 -7.58
N LEU A 162 10.31 -0.02 -8.71
CA LEU A 162 10.93 1.10 -9.39
C LEU A 162 10.01 2.32 -9.41
N LEU A 163 10.55 3.46 -8.99
CA LEU A 163 10.00 4.79 -9.30
C LEU A 163 10.79 5.39 -10.45
N ILE A 164 10.18 5.45 -11.64
CA ILE A 164 10.78 5.99 -12.85
C ILE A 164 10.31 7.45 -13.01
N VAL A 165 11.20 8.36 -12.68
CA VAL A 165 11.05 9.80 -12.84
C VAL A 165 11.41 10.17 -14.27
N CYS A 166 10.42 10.62 -15.04
CA CYS A 166 10.60 11.04 -16.42
C CYS A 166 10.90 12.55 -16.48
N GLY A 167 12.18 12.88 -16.70
CA GLY A 167 12.69 14.20 -17.08
C GLY A 167 12.32 14.59 -18.52
N LEU A 168 11.04 14.43 -18.88
CA LEU A 168 10.53 14.61 -20.23
C LEU A 168 9.85 15.96 -20.46
N SER A 169 9.67 16.78 -19.42
CA SER A 169 9.00 18.08 -19.57
C SER A 169 9.87 19.15 -20.24
N ARG A 170 9.20 20.16 -20.80
CA ARG A 170 9.83 21.36 -21.36
C ARG A 170 9.34 22.60 -20.63
N THR A 171 10.26 23.42 -20.18
CA THR A 171 9.97 24.69 -19.50
C THR A 171 10.46 25.86 -20.35
N ASP A 172 9.58 26.81 -20.61
CA ASP A 172 9.89 28.12 -21.19
C ASP A 172 9.30 29.20 -20.27
N GLY A 173 10.13 29.73 -19.37
CA GLY A 173 9.69 30.61 -18.29
C GLY A 173 8.58 29.97 -17.45
N LYS A 174 7.39 30.59 -17.46
CA LYS A 174 6.19 30.11 -16.75
C LYS A 174 5.31 29.17 -17.60
N LYS A 175 5.77 28.71 -18.76
CA LYS A 175 5.06 27.72 -19.60
C LYS A 175 5.74 26.36 -19.47
N VAL A 176 4.99 25.34 -19.08
CA VAL A 176 5.47 23.97 -18.93
C VAL A 176 4.68 23.06 -19.86
N LYS A 177 5.36 22.18 -20.59
CA LYS A 177 4.75 21.09 -21.34
C LYS A 177 5.16 19.75 -20.72
N ILE A 178 4.21 18.87 -20.41
CA ILE A 178 4.46 17.56 -19.80
C ILE A 178 3.86 16.48 -20.69
N TYR A 179 4.70 15.53 -21.11
CA TYR A 179 4.33 14.42 -21.98
C TYR A 179 4.82 13.06 -21.43
N SER A 180 5.12 12.99 -20.14
CA SER A 180 5.59 11.77 -19.49
C SER A 180 4.46 10.75 -19.30
N PRO A 181 4.75 9.44 -19.33
CA PRO A 181 3.89 8.45 -18.69
C PRO A 181 3.70 8.81 -17.22
N TYR A 182 2.48 8.60 -16.72
CA TYR A 182 2.12 8.94 -15.34
C TYR A 182 1.09 7.93 -14.84
N TYR A 183 1.59 6.80 -14.31
CA TYR A 183 0.78 5.68 -13.82
C TYR A 183 1.65 4.64 -13.10
N GLY A 184 1.06 3.92 -12.14
CA GLY A 184 1.59 2.68 -11.58
C GLY A 184 1.10 1.42 -12.30
N MET A 185 1.93 0.37 -12.36
CA MET A 185 1.56 -0.91 -12.97
C MET A 185 2.41 -2.10 -12.48
N GLY A 186 1.88 -3.30 -12.74
CA GLY A 186 2.64 -4.56 -12.65
C GLY A 186 3.10 -4.95 -11.24
N ALA A 187 2.48 -4.37 -10.22
CA ALA A 187 2.94 -4.49 -8.84
C ALA A 187 2.46 -5.76 -8.12
N SER A 188 3.37 -6.33 -7.35
CA SER A 188 3.15 -7.36 -6.34
C SER A 188 4.08 -7.09 -5.16
N GLN A 189 4.15 -7.99 -4.18
CA GLN A 189 5.12 -7.90 -3.09
C GLN A 189 6.58 -7.90 -3.57
N ASN A 190 6.85 -8.48 -4.73
CA ASN A 190 8.23 -8.68 -5.20
C ASN A 190 8.72 -7.57 -6.13
N LYS A 191 7.81 -6.80 -6.73
CA LYS A 191 8.13 -5.84 -7.79
C LYS A 191 7.02 -4.82 -7.98
N GLY A 192 7.32 -3.72 -8.67
CA GLY A 192 6.31 -2.78 -9.14
C GLY A 192 6.93 -1.65 -9.92
N ILE A 193 6.14 -1.01 -10.78
CA ILE A 193 6.63 0.08 -11.63
C ILE A 193 5.69 1.26 -11.46
N CYS A 194 6.25 2.44 -11.23
CA CYS A 194 5.51 3.68 -11.29
C CYS A 194 6.27 4.70 -12.13
N PHE A 195 5.56 5.33 -13.07
CA PHE A 195 6.09 6.43 -13.88
C PHE A 195 5.53 7.74 -13.36
N VAL A 196 6.39 8.74 -13.26
CA VAL A 196 6.01 10.09 -12.84
C VAL A 196 6.74 11.13 -13.69
N ALA A 197 6.21 12.35 -13.73
CA ALA A 197 6.82 13.45 -14.46
C ALA A 197 7.73 14.30 -13.56
N ASP A 198 8.83 14.79 -14.13
CA ASP A 198 9.62 15.85 -13.53
C ASP A 198 9.47 17.19 -14.27
N SER A 199 9.69 18.31 -13.58
CA SER A 199 9.70 19.67 -14.14
C SER A 199 10.59 20.60 -13.32
N ASP A 200 11.19 21.62 -13.94
CA ASP A 200 11.98 22.64 -13.24
C ASP A 200 11.17 23.40 -12.15
N TRP A 201 9.84 23.43 -12.28
CA TRP A 201 8.94 24.03 -11.29
C TRP A 201 8.59 23.08 -10.13
N LEU A 202 8.93 21.79 -10.23
CA LEU A 202 8.59 20.78 -9.24
C LEU A 202 9.53 20.83 -8.05
N ASN A 203 9.04 21.23 -6.88
CA ASN A 203 9.81 21.34 -5.65
C ASN A 203 8.90 21.32 -4.40
N ILE A 204 9.42 20.77 -3.30
CA ILE A 204 8.65 20.65 -2.04
C ILE A 204 8.22 22.00 -1.45
N ASN A 205 9.03 23.06 -1.60
CA ASN A 205 8.61 24.39 -1.12
C ASN A 205 7.43 24.95 -1.91
N GLY A 206 7.23 24.50 -3.14
CA GLY A 206 6.07 24.82 -3.96
C GLY A 206 4.75 24.26 -3.42
N LEU A 207 4.79 23.33 -2.46
CA LEU A 207 3.61 22.86 -1.70
C LEU A 207 3.23 23.82 -0.56
N LYS A 208 4.05 24.82 -0.24
CA LYS A 208 3.76 25.78 0.84
C LYS A 208 3.07 27.03 0.30
N VAL A 209 2.64 27.92 1.19
CA VAL A 209 2.02 29.20 0.82
C VAL A 209 2.97 30.00 -0.07
N ASP A 210 2.50 30.31 -1.27
CA ASP A 210 3.25 31.11 -2.24
C ASP A 210 2.92 32.60 -2.12
N LYS A 211 3.84 33.36 -1.51
CA LYS A 211 3.71 34.81 -1.34
C LYS A 211 3.83 35.60 -2.65
N THR A 212 4.27 34.97 -3.73
CA THR A 212 4.49 35.62 -5.03
C THR A 212 3.31 35.49 -5.99
N ASN A 213 2.28 34.69 -5.63
CA ASN A 213 1.12 34.38 -6.47
C ASN A 213 1.52 33.90 -7.88
N THR A 214 2.51 33.01 -7.95
CA THR A 214 3.03 32.47 -9.19
C THR A 214 1.97 31.63 -9.91
N LYS A 215 1.78 31.95 -11.20
CA LYS A 215 0.94 31.20 -12.14
C LYS A 215 1.80 30.54 -13.21
N ILE A 216 1.62 29.24 -13.38
CA ILE A 216 2.30 28.42 -14.39
C ILE A 216 1.27 28.01 -15.43
N GLN A 217 1.57 28.20 -16.71
CA GLN A 217 0.77 27.69 -17.82
C GLN A 217 1.20 26.27 -18.12
N VAL A 218 0.34 25.30 -17.85
CA VAL A 218 0.64 23.87 -17.99
C VAL A 218 -0.05 23.32 -19.22
N LYS A 219 0.68 22.59 -20.05
CA LYS A 219 0.15 21.85 -21.19
C LYS A 219 0.49 20.37 -21.05
N GLU A 220 -0.55 19.56 -20.91
CA GLU A 220 -0.46 18.10 -20.99
C GLU A 220 -1.07 17.62 -22.32
N HIS A 221 -2.22 16.94 -22.26
CA HIS A 221 -2.96 16.44 -23.41
C HIS A 221 -3.86 17.48 -24.09
N ARG A 222 -4.16 18.59 -23.39
CA ARG A 222 -5.06 19.66 -23.85
C ARG A 222 -4.28 20.94 -24.20
N GLY A 223 -4.98 22.07 -24.31
CA GLY A 223 -4.37 23.40 -24.39
C GLY A 223 -3.62 23.78 -23.11
N TYR A 224 -3.05 24.97 -23.09
CA TYR A 224 -2.45 25.51 -21.87
C TYR A 224 -3.55 25.89 -20.87
N GLU A 225 -3.36 25.52 -19.61
CA GLU A 225 -4.23 25.88 -18.49
C GLU A 225 -3.42 26.53 -17.35
N PRO A 226 -3.96 27.55 -16.68
CA PRO A 226 -3.28 28.22 -15.57
C PRO A 226 -3.34 27.40 -14.28
N PHE A 227 -2.19 27.11 -13.68
CA PHE A 227 -2.03 26.48 -12.37
C PHE A 227 -1.37 27.47 -11.40
N THR A 228 -1.80 27.48 -10.14
CA THR A 228 -0.96 28.07 -9.06
C THR A 228 0.28 27.22 -8.84
N LEU A 229 1.33 27.78 -8.26
CA LEU A 229 2.52 27.01 -7.86
C LEU A 229 2.14 25.84 -6.93
N ALA A 230 1.25 26.08 -5.97
CA ALA A 230 0.71 25.07 -5.06
C ALA A 230 -0.03 23.96 -5.80
N ARG A 231 -0.98 24.30 -6.69
CA ARG A 231 -1.71 23.31 -7.49
C ARG A 231 -0.76 22.49 -8.35
N PHE A 232 0.21 23.13 -9.01
CA PHE A 232 1.21 22.43 -9.82
C PHE A 232 1.96 21.38 -9.01
N ASN A 233 2.49 21.77 -7.85
CA ASN A 233 3.24 20.85 -7.00
C ASN A 233 2.35 19.78 -6.35
N THR A 234 1.14 20.11 -5.90
CA THR A 234 0.19 19.11 -5.40
C THR A 234 -0.19 18.11 -6.49
N THR A 235 -0.47 18.55 -7.73
CA THR A 235 -0.79 17.64 -8.83
C THR A 235 0.34 16.65 -9.12
N TYR A 236 1.59 17.12 -9.25
CA TYR A 236 2.70 16.25 -9.68
C TYR A 236 3.45 15.54 -8.54
N ILE A 237 3.52 16.12 -7.34
CA ILE A 237 4.10 15.44 -6.16
C ILE A 237 3.05 14.55 -5.50
N GLY A 238 1.82 15.05 -5.33
CA GLY A 238 0.70 14.27 -4.83
C GLY A 238 0.33 13.11 -5.76
N GLY A 239 0.39 13.31 -7.08
CA GLY A 239 0.31 12.21 -8.03
C GLY A 239 1.47 11.22 -7.89
N THR A 240 2.69 11.69 -7.60
CA THR A 240 3.86 10.80 -7.49
C THR A 240 3.69 9.80 -6.35
N ILE A 241 3.23 10.27 -5.19
CA ILE A 241 2.99 9.38 -4.04
C ILE A 241 1.81 8.43 -4.29
N HIS A 242 0.79 8.84 -5.05
CA HIS A 242 -0.31 7.98 -5.47
C HIS A 242 0.15 6.88 -6.44
N GLU A 243 0.88 7.23 -7.49
CA GLU A 243 1.43 6.24 -8.43
C GLU A 243 2.44 5.31 -7.76
N LEU A 244 3.23 5.83 -6.82
CA LEU A 244 4.09 5.01 -5.99
C LEU A 244 3.28 4.04 -5.13
N GLY A 245 2.14 4.45 -4.58
CA GLY A 245 1.20 3.56 -3.91
C GLY A 245 0.78 2.38 -4.79
N HIS A 246 0.43 2.63 -6.06
CA HIS A 246 0.20 1.55 -7.03
C HIS A 246 1.44 0.69 -7.27
N GLY A 247 2.62 1.30 -7.38
CA GLY A 247 3.91 0.60 -7.46
C GLY A 247 4.21 -0.28 -6.24
N LEU A 248 3.64 0.04 -5.08
CA LEU A 248 3.69 -0.72 -3.83
C LEU A 248 2.51 -1.69 -3.69
N SER A 249 1.83 -2.00 -4.80
CA SER A 249 0.69 -2.91 -4.87
C SER A 249 -0.52 -2.45 -4.06
N LEU A 250 -0.75 -1.14 -3.94
CA LEU A 250 -1.99 -0.60 -3.36
C LEU A 250 -3.02 -0.34 -4.48
N PRO A 251 -4.25 -0.92 -4.40
CA PRO A 251 -5.35 -0.53 -5.29
C PRO A 251 -5.90 0.85 -4.89
N HIS A 252 -6.89 1.37 -5.63
CA HIS A 252 -7.63 2.53 -5.14
C HIS A 252 -8.49 2.16 -3.93
N ASN A 253 -8.82 3.19 -3.14
CA ASN A 253 -9.86 3.07 -2.14
C ASN A 253 -10.52 4.40 -1.78
N LEU A 254 -11.61 4.30 -1.04
CA LEU A 254 -12.33 5.40 -0.44
C LEU A 254 -12.25 5.29 1.08
N ALA A 255 -12.03 6.43 1.73
CA ALA A 255 -12.17 6.54 3.18
C ALA A 255 -13.59 6.12 3.61
N THR A 256 -13.69 5.30 4.64
CA THR A 256 -14.98 5.11 5.34
C THR A 256 -15.49 6.45 5.89
N ARG A 257 -16.78 6.52 6.25
CA ARG A 257 -17.34 7.75 6.87
C ARG A 257 -16.57 8.14 8.11
N SER A 258 -16.18 7.17 8.95
CA SER A 258 -15.39 7.42 10.16
C SER A 258 -13.95 7.87 9.86
N GLU A 259 -13.32 7.37 8.80
CA GLU A 259 -11.96 7.78 8.43
C GLU A 259 -11.91 9.14 7.74
N SER A 260 -12.95 9.53 7.00
CA SER A 260 -13.00 10.78 6.22
C SER A 260 -12.78 12.05 7.06
N VAL A 261 -12.96 11.97 8.38
CA VAL A 261 -12.61 13.06 9.30
C VAL A 261 -11.11 13.37 9.34
N LYS A 262 -10.25 12.47 8.85
CA LYS A 262 -8.79 12.63 8.77
C LYS A 262 -8.32 13.39 7.53
N GLY A 263 -9.18 13.56 6.52
CA GLY A 263 -8.82 14.15 5.23
C GLY A 263 -9.24 13.25 4.07
N THR A 264 -8.45 13.23 3.01
CA THR A 264 -8.73 12.42 1.81
C THR A 264 -7.77 11.22 1.73
N ALA A 265 -8.31 10.02 1.50
CA ALA A 265 -7.48 8.82 1.36
C ALA A 265 -6.51 9.00 0.18
N LEU A 266 -5.21 8.74 0.41
CA LEU A 266 -4.14 8.90 -0.58
C LEU A 266 -4.47 8.20 -1.90
N MET A 267 -4.89 6.95 -1.82
CA MET A 267 -5.22 6.09 -2.96
C MET A 267 -6.66 6.28 -3.46
N GLY A 268 -7.39 7.26 -2.93
CA GLY A 268 -8.61 7.79 -3.53
C GLY A 268 -8.28 9.03 -4.34
N ALA A 269 -8.86 10.17 -3.97
CA ALA A 269 -8.55 11.49 -4.55
C ALA A 269 -7.39 12.21 -3.84
N GLY A 270 -6.63 11.51 -2.99
CA GLY A 270 -5.61 12.11 -2.12
C GLY A 270 -4.39 12.64 -2.86
N ASN A 271 -4.20 12.29 -4.13
CA ASN A 271 -3.22 12.94 -4.98
C ASN A 271 -3.50 14.46 -5.14
N TYR A 272 -4.77 14.87 -5.14
CA TYR A 272 -5.15 16.29 -5.28
C TYR A 272 -5.16 17.08 -3.97
N THR A 273 -5.03 16.40 -2.83
CA THR A 273 -5.05 17.02 -1.50
C THR A 273 -3.72 16.95 -0.77
N TYR A 274 -2.69 16.38 -1.41
CA TYR A 274 -1.39 16.18 -0.78
C TYR A 274 -0.80 17.49 -0.24
N ARG A 275 -0.48 17.49 1.06
CA ARG A 275 0.05 18.62 1.84
C ARG A 275 -0.81 19.88 1.85
N GLN A 276 -2.12 19.80 1.61
CA GLN A 276 -3.02 20.95 1.73
C GLN A 276 -3.05 21.55 3.15
N GLU A 277 -2.74 20.74 4.17
CA GLU A 277 -2.64 21.20 5.56
C GLU A 277 -1.48 22.19 5.78
N TRP A 278 -0.48 22.25 4.89
CA TRP A 278 0.60 23.25 4.96
C TRP A 278 0.19 24.64 4.47
N ARG A 279 -1.04 24.77 3.93
CA ARG A 279 -1.58 26.01 3.35
C ARG A 279 -2.96 26.36 3.91
N ASP A 280 -3.44 25.64 4.92
CA ASP A 280 -4.79 25.77 5.47
C ASP A 280 -5.91 25.60 4.41
N GLU A 281 -5.65 24.84 3.34
CA GLU A 281 -6.59 24.60 2.22
C GLU A 281 -7.45 23.33 2.43
N GLY A 282 -7.20 22.58 3.50
CA GLY A 282 -7.84 21.32 3.81
C GLY A 282 -7.05 20.51 4.83
N LYS A 283 -7.54 19.32 5.19
CA LYS A 283 -6.87 18.40 6.13
C LYS A 283 -5.69 17.64 5.53
N GLY A 284 -5.51 17.75 4.22
CA GLY A 284 -4.49 16.99 3.51
C GLY A 284 -4.94 15.57 3.15
N SER A 285 -3.95 14.77 2.77
CA SER A 285 -4.12 13.36 2.43
C SER A 285 -3.74 12.49 3.62
N PHE A 286 -4.30 11.28 3.69
CA PHE A 286 -3.99 10.33 4.76
C PHE A 286 -3.92 8.89 4.23
N LEU A 287 -3.27 7.99 4.98
CA LEU A 287 -3.24 6.56 4.68
C LEU A 287 -4.37 5.83 5.41
N THR A 288 -5.14 5.02 4.69
CA THR A 288 -6.18 4.17 5.32
C THR A 288 -5.57 2.99 6.08
N ASN A 289 -6.28 2.46 7.07
CA ASN A 289 -5.80 1.32 7.86
C ASN A 289 -5.46 0.10 6.97
N SER A 290 -6.31 -0.18 5.97
CA SER A 290 -6.12 -1.29 5.05
C SER A 290 -4.84 -1.18 4.20
N HIS A 291 -4.52 0.03 3.72
CA HIS A 291 -3.28 0.24 2.96
C HIS A 291 -2.05 0.27 3.85
N ALA A 292 -2.15 0.75 5.10
CA ALA A 292 -1.07 0.61 6.08
C ALA A 292 -0.71 -0.85 6.36
N ILE A 293 -1.72 -1.73 6.52
CA ILE A 293 -1.52 -3.18 6.68
C ILE A 293 -0.80 -3.77 5.46
N ARG A 294 -1.20 -3.39 4.24
CA ARG A 294 -0.53 -3.83 2.99
C ARG A 294 0.93 -3.39 2.94
N LEU A 295 1.22 -2.14 3.32
CA LEU A 295 2.59 -1.62 3.35
C LEU A 295 3.43 -2.28 4.44
N LEU A 296 2.87 -2.55 5.62
CA LEU A 296 3.59 -3.12 6.75
C LEU A 296 4.34 -4.42 6.43
N VAL A 297 3.76 -5.25 5.55
CA VAL A 297 4.36 -6.52 5.09
C VAL A 297 5.08 -6.42 3.75
N HIS A 298 4.98 -5.29 3.04
CA HIS A 298 5.65 -5.12 1.76
C HIS A 298 7.17 -5.10 1.97
N PRO A 299 8.00 -5.85 1.21
CA PRO A 299 9.45 -5.94 1.42
C PRO A 299 10.23 -4.62 1.41
N VAL A 300 9.67 -3.59 0.78
CA VAL A 300 10.21 -2.21 0.75
C VAL A 300 9.91 -1.43 2.05
N PHE A 301 9.12 -1.98 2.96
CA PHE A 301 8.69 -1.38 4.23
C PHE A 301 8.97 -2.27 5.45
N SER A 302 8.80 -3.58 5.29
CA SER A 302 8.82 -4.55 6.39
C SER A 302 10.21 -4.77 7.00
N GLY A 303 11.26 -4.26 6.35
CA GLY A 303 12.66 -4.50 6.75
C GLY A 303 13.14 -5.92 6.50
N THR A 304 12.37 -6.73 5.76
CA THR A 304 12.77 -8.07 5.35
C THR A 304 12.29 -8.43 3.94
N SER A 305 13.02 -9.30 3.24
CA SER A 305 12.62 -9.88 1.97
C SER A 305 12.29 -11.38 2.07
N LYS A 306 12.19 -11.92 3.30
CA LYS A 306 11.80 -13.31 3.59
C LYS A 306 10.63 -13.73 2.71
N GLU A 307 10.86 -14.78 1.91
CA GLU A 307 9.88 -15.40 1.02
C GLU A 307 9.19 -14.43 0.03
N SER A 308 9.71 -13.22 -0.20
CA SER A 308 9.07 -12.21 -1.07
C SER A 308 8.96 -12.67 -2.53
N ALA A 309 9.84 -13.55 -2.98
CA ALA A 309 9.80 -14.16 -4.30
C ALA A 309 8.73 -15.28 -4.43
N LEU A 310 8.18 -15.77 -3.32
CA LEU A 310 7.16 -16.81 -3.30
C LEU A 310 5.77 -16.20 -3.41
N ASN A 311 4.89 -16.88 -4.14
CA ASN A 311 3.46 -16.58 -4.09
C ASN A 311 2.83 -17.33 -2.92
N SER A 312 1.81 -16.75 -2.30
CA SER A 312 0.97 -17.47 -1.33
C SER A 312 -0.30 -17.97 -2.00
N SER A 313 -0.77 -19.13 -1.58
CA SER A 313 -2.17 -19.55 -1.75
C SER A 313 -2.90 -19.50 -0.40
N LEU A 314 -4.22 -19.56 -0.47
CA LEU A 314 -5.11 -19.57 0.69
C LEU A 314 -6.37 -20.35 0.32
N SER A 315 -6.69 -21.36 1.13
CA SER A 315 -7.97 -22.06 1.10
C SER A 315 -8.94 -21.41 2.08
N ILE A 316 -10.23 -21.44 1.78
CA ILE A 316 -11.30 -20.93 2.64
C ILE A 316 -12.04 -22.14 3.20
N ASP A 317 -11.80 -22.45 4.47
CA ASP A 317 -12.39 -23.62 5.13
C ASP A 317 -13.84 -23.35 5.52
N GLU A 318 -14.12 -22.12 5.93
CA GLU A 318 -15.45 -21.65 6.29
C GLU A 318 -15.64 -20.20 5.85
N LEU A 319 -16.82 -19.85 5.36
CA LEU A 319 -17.17 -18.47 5.04
C LEU A 319 -18.68 -18.24 5.10
N SER A 320 -19.07 -17.13 5.71
CA SER A 320 -20.46 -16.70 5.80
C SER A 320 -20.57 -15.19 5.71
N LEU A 321 -21.62 -14.72 5.04
CA LEU A 321 -21.99 -13.32 4.94
C LEU A 321 -23.42 -13.16 5.43
N LYS A 322 -23.62 -12.33 6.45
CA LYS A 322 -24.95 -12.06 7.02
C LYS A 322 -25.19 -10.56 7.15
N HIS A 323 -26.42 -10.12 6.96
CA HIS A 323 -26.83 -8.75 7.23
C HIS A 323 -27.55 -8.67 8.58
N THR A 324 -26.98 -7.95 9.54
CA THR A 324 -27.52 -7.74 10.89
C THR A 324 -27.13 -6.34 11.37
N ASP A 325 -28.03 -5.66 12.10
CA ASP A 325 -27.79 -4.33 12.67
C ASP A 325 -27.29 -3.27 11.67
N GLY A 326 -27.83 -3.32 10.45
CA GLY A 326 -27.49 -2.37 9.37
C GLY A 326 -26.08 -2.54 8.78
N ALA A 327 -25.41 -3.66 9.08
CA ALA A 327 -24.06 -3.97 8.62
C ALA A 327 -23.99 -5.37 8.01
N LEU A 328 -23.03 -5.57 7.11
CA LEU A 328 -22.68 -6.91 6.65
C LEU A 328 -21.58 -7.48 7.54
N HIS A 329 -21.81 -8.68 8.05
CA HIS A 329 -20.88 -9.45 8.86
C HIS A 329 -20.32 -10.59 8.01
N LEU A 330 -19.06 -10.45 7.60
CA LEU A 330 -18.32 -11.45 6.86
C LEU A 330 -17.39 -12.18 7.84
N ARG A 331 -17.64 -13.48 8.05
CA ARG A 331 -16.87 -14.33 8.96
C ARG A 331 -16.38 -15.56 8.24
N GLY A 332 -15.18 -16.01 8.56
CA GLY A 332 -14.65 -17.23 7.98
C GLY A 332 -13.38 -17.73 8.65
N LYS A 333 -12.92 -18.88 8.18
CA LYS A 333 -11.69 -19.55 8.58
C LYS A 333 -10.88 -19.87 7.33
N VAL A 334 -9.57 -19.66 7.39
CA VAL A 334 -8.67 -19.80 6.24
C VAL A 334 -7.46 -20.66 6.55
N SER A 335 -6.93 -21.29 5.52
CA SER A 335 -5.71 -22.11 5.59
C SER A 335 -4.69 -21.59 4.58
N PRO A 336 -3.78 -20.68 4.98
CA PRO A 336 -2.79 -20.10 4.08
C PRO A 336 -1.48 -20.89 4.04
N THR A 337 -0.80 -20.90 2.89
CA THR A 337 0.54 -21.53 2.77
C THR A 337 1.65 -20.68 3.39
N ILE A 338 1.49 -19.36 3.39
CA ILE A 338 2.33 -18.40 4.11
C ILE A 338 1.42 -17.68 5.11
N PRO A 339 1.79 -17.52 6.39
CA PRO A 339 0.90 -16.94 7.40
C PRO A 339 0.21 -15.65 6.93
N ALA A 340 -1.12 -15.62 6.99
CA ALA A 340 -1.90 -14.40 6.79
C ALA A 340 -1.91 -13.60 8.09
N ILE A 341 -1.69 -12.28 8.00
CA ILE A 341 -1.65 -11.39 9.17
C ILE A 341 -2.93 -10.57 9.33
N ALA A 342 -3.70 -10.41 8.25
CA ALA A 342 -4.97 -9.70 8.24
C ALA A 342 -5.82 -10.11 7.03
N MET A 343 -7.12 -9.90 7.16
CA MET A 343 -8.08 -9.92 6.06
C MET A 343 -8.60 -8.50 5.82
N ILE A 344 -8.79 -8.13 4.55
CA ILE A 344 -9.31 -6.85 4.10
C ILE A 344 -10.50 -7.10 3.18
N ALA A 345 -11.62 -6.43 3.44
CA ALA A 345 -12.74 -6.34 2.52
C ALA A 345 -12.73 -4.95 1.86
N TYR A 346 -12.47 -4.91 0.56
CA TYR A 346 -12.75 -3.73 -0.27
C TYR A 346 -14.21 -3.85 -0.75
N ASN A 347 -15.08 -3.00 -0.24
CA ASN A 347 -16.51 -2.95 -0.59
C ASN A 347 -16.76 -1.83 -1.60
N ASP A 348 -16.94 -2.22 -2.85
CA ASP A 348 -16.96 -1.38 -4.05
C ASP A 348 -18.37 -1.33 -4.66
N GLY A 349 -18.80 -0.15 -5.09
CA GLY A 349 -20.06 0.02 -5.81
C GLY A 349 -19.85 -0.30 -7.29
N GLU A 350 -20.65 -1.21 -7.85
CA GLU A 350 -20.56 -1.49 -9.28
C GLU A 350 -21.14 -0.32 -10.08
N ASN A 351 -20.27 0.42 -10.78
CA ASN A 351 -20.68 1.53 -11.63
C ASN A 351 -21.56 1.05 -12.81
N LYS A 352 -22.58 1.84 -13.18
CA LYS A 352 -23.46 1.52 -14.33
C LYS A 352 -22.63 1.34 -15.61
N GLY A 353 -22.68 0.14 -16.20
CA GLY A 353 -21.95 -0.20 -17.42
C GLY A 353 -20.58 -0.86 -17.20
N GLN A 354 -20.14 -1.02 -15.94
CA GLN A 354 -18.95 -1.78 -15.60
C GLN A 354 -19.14 -3.27 -15.94
N LYS A 355 -18.40 -3.74 -16.96
CA LYS A 355 -18.28 -5.17 -17.26
C LYS A 355 -16.99 -5.66 -16.61
N LYS A 356 -17.11 -6.54 -15.60
CA LYS A 356 -15.98 -7.11 -14.82
C LYS A 356 -15.20 -6.04 -14.03
N TYR A 357 -14.28 -6.48 -13.17
CA TYR A 357 -13.39 -5.60 -12.42
C TYR A 357 -12.59 -4.68 -13.35
N GLN A 358 -12.55 -3.39 -13.02
CA GLN A 358 -11.75 -2.38 -13.69
C GLN A 358 -10.98 -1.58 -12.63
N VAL A 359 -9.65 -1.65 -12.68
CA VAL A 359 -8.71 -1.02 -11.71
C VAL A 359 -8.87 0.50 -11.62
N ASN A 360 -9.53 1.15 -12.58
CA ASN A 360 -9.72 2.60 -12.60
C ASN A 360 -11.15 3.03 -12.25
N ASN A 361 -12.00 2.10 -11.79
CA ASN A 361 -13.38 2.39 -11.42
C ASN A 361 -13.69 2.00 -9.96
N ASP A 362 -12.67 1.79 -9.13
CA ASP A 362 -12.81 1.35 -7.73
C ASP A 362 -12.38 2.44 -6.72
N TYR A 363 -12.39 3.71 -7.15
CA TYR A 363 -12.12 4.87 -6.30
C TYR A 363 -13.15 5.05 -5.18
N ASP A 364 -14.29 4.37 -5.25
CA ASP A 364 -15.36 4.38 -4.26
C ASP A 364 -15.34 3.18 -3.30
N ALA A 365 -14.34 2.30 -3.43
CA ALA A 365 -14.21 1.11 -2.60
C ALA A 365 -13.84 1.45 -1.14
N THR A 366 -14.82 1.39 -0.23
CA THR A 366 -14.57 1.51 1.22
C THR A 366 -13.87 0.26 1.75
N THR A 367 -12.98 0.40 2.72
CA THR A 367 -12.14 -0.72 3.18
C THR A 367 -12.35 -1.05 4.65
N TRP A 368 -12.47 -2.35 4.94
CA TRP A 368 -12.74 -2.90 6.28
C TRP A 368 -11.77 -4.03 6.59
N THR A 369 -11.29 -4.14 7.83
CA THR A 369 -10.20 -5.05 8.19
C THR A 369 -10.57 -5.97 9.34
N SER A 370 -9.91 -7.13 9.39
CA SER A 370 -9.89 -8.03 10.54
C SER A 370 -8.49 -8.58 10.73
N VAL A 371 -8.09 -8.75 11.99
CA VAL A 371 -6.99 -9.67 12.33
C VAL A 371 -7.43 -11.12 12.09
N LEU A 372 -6.48 -12.06 12.17
CA LEU A 372 -6.78 -13.49 12.24
C LEU A 372 -6.54 -14.01 13.67
N SER A 373 -7.45 -14.82 14.19
CA SER A 373 -7.25 -15.55 15.44
C SER A 373 -6.09 -16.56 15.32
N PRO A 374 -5.62 -17.18 16.42
CA PRO A 374 -4.67 -18.30 16.36
C PRO A 374 -5.15 -19.47 15.48
N ASP A 375 -6.46 -19.68 15.38
CA ASP A 375 -7.09 -20.71 14.54
C ASP A 375 -7.41 -20.22 13.11
N ASN A 376 -6.83 -19.09 12.69
CA ASN A 376 -7.02 -18.44 11.39
C ASN A 376 -8.47 -18.05 11.08
N GLU A 377 -9.25 -17.72 12.10
CA GLU A 377 -10.59 -17.15 11.93
C GLU A 377 -10.51 -15.63 11.77
N PHE A 378 -11.42 -15.06 10.97
CA PHE A 378 -11.54 -13.62 10.79
C PHE A 378 -13.00 -13.17 10.91
N TRP A 379 -13.19 -11.91 11.30
CA TRP A 379 -14.50 -11.28 11.34
C TRP A 379 -14.43 -9.82 10.90
N ILE A 380 -14.96 -9.55 9.71
CA ILE A 380 -15.08 -8.21 9.14
C ILE A 380 -16.53 -7.71 9.28
N LYS A 381 -16.68 -6.51 9.83
CA LYS A 381 -17.96 -5.77 9.85
C LYS A 381 -17.89 -4.64 8.81
N ILE A 382 -18.64 -4.77 7.73
CA ILE A 382 -18.77 -3.78 6.66
C ILE A 382 -19.96 -2.89 6.96
N ASN A 383 -19.72 -1.59 7.14
CA ASN A 383 -20.77 -0.58 7.31
C ASN A 383 -20.81 0.35 6.08
N ASP A 384 -21.43 1.53 6.23
CA ASP A 384 -21.55 2.54 5.17
C ASP A 384 -22.14 1.98 3.86
N LEU A 385 -23.07 1.04 4.01
CA LEU A 385 -23.76 0.35 2.91
C LEU A 385 -24.58 1.35 2.07
N LYS A 386 -24.58 1.18 0.74
CA LYS A 386 -25.27 2.06 -0.22
C LYS A 386 -26.20 1.26 -1.12
N GLU A 387 -27.21 1.90 -1.69
CA GLU A 387 -28.05 1.30 -2.73
C GLU A 387 -27.22 0.86 -3.96
N GLY A 388 -27.70 -0.17 -4.68
CA GLY A 388 -27.11 -0.63 -5.93
C GLY A 388 -26.41 -1.98 -5.84
N ASN A 389 -25.66 -2.32 -6.89
CA ASN A 389 -24.87 -3.54 -6.95
C ASN A 389 -23.49 -3.29 -6.36
N HIS A 390 -22.94 -4.29 -5.69
CA HIS A 390 -21.67 -4.19 -4.98
C HIS A 390 -20.82 -5.43 -5.15
N GLN A 391 -19.51 -5.23 -5.08
CA GLN A 391 -18.52 -6.28 -5.00
C GLN A 391 -17.69 -6.13 -3.71
N ILE A 392 -17.61 -7.19 -2.93
CA ILE A 392 -16.63 -7.34 -1.87
C ILE A 392 -15.42 -8.09 -2.44
N ARG A 393 -14.28 -7.42 -2.50
CA ARG A 393 -12.98 -8.08 -2.71
C ARG A 393 -12.43 -8.45 -1.35
N LEU A 394 -12.55 -9.73 -0.99
CA LEU A 394 -11.96 -10.29 0.22
C LEU A 394 -10.50 -10.64 -0.07
N VAL A 395 -9.60 -9.89 0.53
CA VAL A 395 -8.16 -9.93 0.32
C VAL A 395 -7.47 -10.41 1.58
N SER A 396 -6.69 -11.49 1.50
CA SER A 396 -5.75 -11.84 2.56
C SER A 396 -4.44 -11.07 2.37
N VAL A 397 -3.83 -10.68 3.48
CA VAL A 397 -2.49 -10.07 3.48
C VAL A 397 -1.54 -11.04 4.18
N HIS A 398 -0.56 -11.55 3.43
CA HIS A 398 0.41 -12.53 3.92
C HIS A 398 1.67 -11.85 4.46
N ALA A 399 2.35 -12.51 5.38
CA ALA A 399 3.51 -11.95 6.08
C ALA A 399 4.68 -11.58 5.14
N ASN A 400 4.80 -12.24 3.98
CA ASN A 400 5.79 -11.92 2.94
C ASN A 400 5.35 -10.79 1.98
N GLY A 401 4.20 -10.17 2.23
CA GLY A 401 3.61 -9.11 1.40
C GLY A 401 2.68 -9.60 0.29
N ALA A 402 2.65 -10.90 -0.03
CA ALA A 402 1.74 -11.43 -1.04
C ALA A 402 0.28 -11.29 -0.60
N THR A 403 -0.65 -11.29 -1.56
CA THR A 403 -2.09 -11.26 -1.29
C THR A 403 -2.86 -12.22 -2.19
N THR A 404 -3.88 -12.88 -1.66
CA THR A 404 -4.90 -13.58 -2.47
C THR A 404 -6.20 -12.77 -2.48
N THR A 405 -7.11 -13.06 -3.41
CA THR A 405 -8.35 -12.29 -3.54
C THR A 405 -9.51 -13.17 -3.99
N HIS A 406 -10.59 -13.13 -3.22
CA HIS A 406 -11.90 -13.71 -3.57
C HIS A 406 -12.89 -12.58 -3.77
N ARG A 407 -13.86 -12.78 -4.67
CA ARG A 407 -14.87 -11.75 -5.02
C ARG A 407 -16.25 -12.26 -4.67
N ILE A 408 -17.00 -11.46 -3.93
CA ILE A 408 -18.34 -11.78 -3.46
C ILE A 408 -19.27 -10.65 -3.91
N HIS A 409 -20.34 -10.97 -4.63
CA HIS A 409 -21.27 -9.98 -5.16
C HIS A 409 -22.58 -9.97 -4.38
N TYR A 410 -23.08 -8.78 -4.08
CA TYR A 410 -24.39 -8.58 -3.49
C TYR A 410 -25.02 -7.31 -4.06
N SER A 411 -26.29 -7.08 -3.76
CA SER A 411 -26.95 -5.82 -4.08
C SER A 411 -27.74 -5.32 -2.89
N ILE A 412 -28.06 -4.03 -2.90
CA ILE A 412 -28.99 -3.42 -1.96
C ILE A 412 -30.09 -2.76 -2.76
N LYS A 413 -31.33 -3.07 -2.40
CA LYS A 413 -32.53 -2.47 -2.95
C LYS A 413 -33.47 -2.09 -1.82
N ASP A 414 -33.91 -0.84 -1.81
CA ASP A 414 -34.86 -0.31 -0.81
C ASP A 414 -34.36 -0.52 0.64
N GLY A 415 -33.05 -0.31 0.84
CA GLY A 415 -32.34 -0.48 2.11
C GLY A 415 -32.09 -1.93 2.52
N LYS A 416 -32.44 -2.91 1.70
CA LYS A 416 -32.34 -4.34 2.02
C LYS A 416 -31.29 -5.04 1.14
N PRO A 417 -30.27 -5.68 1.75
CA PRO A 417 -29.31 -6.48 0.99
C PRO A 417 -29.91 -7.78 0.44
N ASP A 418 -29.66 -8.06 -0.85
CA ASP A 418 -29.82 -9.38 -1.47
C ASP A 418 -28.46 -10.09 -1.51
N LEU A 419 -28.36 -11.19 -0.76
CA LEU A 419 -27.15 -11.99 -0.60
C LEU A 419 -27.20 -13.31 -1.39
N ASN A 420 -28.18 -13.53 -2.26
CA ASN A 420 -28.34 -14.80 -2.97
C ASN A 420 -27.14 -15.15 -3.85
N GLN A 421 -26.59 -14.16 -4.58
CA GLN A 421 -25.39 -14.36 -5.39
C GLN A 421 -24.16 -14.61 -4.51
N ALA A 422 -23.96 -13.78 -3.49
CA ALA A 422 -22.90 -13.94 -2.50
C ALA A 422 -22.88 -15.36 -1.91
N ASN A 423 -24.03 -15.88 -1.50
CA ASN A 423 -24.14 -17.21 -0.91
C ASN A 423 -23.78 -18.34 -1.89
N LYS A 424 -24.02 -18.17 -3.20
CA LYS A 424 -23.58 -19.14 -4.22
C LYS A 424 -22.07 -19.11 -4.42
N GLU A 425 -21.49 -17.92 -4.49
CA GLU A 425 -20.04 -17.73 -4.65
C GLU A 425 -19.27 -18.24 -3.43
N ILE A 426 -19.75 -17.92 -2.23
CA ILE A 426 -19.21 -18.43 -0.95
C ILE A 426 -19.17 -19.96 -0.94
N LYS A 427 -20.25 -20.64 -1.34
CA LYS A 427 -20.27 -22.10 -1.43
C LYS A 427 -19.19 -22.65 -2.35
N SER A 428 -18.95 -21.99 -3.49
CA SER A 428 -17.92 -22.41 -4.44
C SER A 428 -16.50 -22.31 -3.91
N PHE A 429 -16.23 -21.35 -3.00
CA PHE A 429 -14.91 -21.16 -2.39
C PHE A 429 -14.61 -22.17 -1.29
N VAL A 430 -15.64 -22.61 -0.56
CA VAL A 430 -15.51 -23.59 0.54
C VAL A 430 -15.44 -25.03 0.00
N SER A 431 -16.03 -25.28 -1.18
CA SER A 431 -16.02 -26.60 -1.82
C SER A 431 -14.77 -26.89 -2.66
N SER A 432 -13.85 -25.94 -2.77
CA SER A 432 -12.64 -26.00 -3.61
C SER A 432 -11.39 -26.12 -2.74
#